data_AF-C5BR93-F1
#
_entry.id   AF-C5BR93-F1
#
_cell.length_a   1.000
_cell.length_b   1.000
_cell.length_c   1.000
_cell.angle_alpha   90.00
_cell.angle_beta   90.00
_cell.angle_gamma   90.00
#
_symmetry.space_group_name_H-M   'P 1'
#
loop_
_entity.id
_entity.type
_entity.pdbx_description
1 polymer ?
#
loop_
_entity_poly.entity_id
_entity_poly.type
_entity_poly.pdbx_seq_one_letter_code
_entity_poly.pdbx_strand_id
1 'polypeptide(L)'
;MMFAFTEPAHAEKVIHGTAFDLESNKVAYIEIHRFPSDTRHKVIYAEPSGDVFARKELDYSSGKSTPGFTQTNMRLDEVIEVSHLSDGAISVRYAIEGKSAKEKTLKNADELVIDAGFNNYVLEHWDKLLEGSSLEFDYLLPTRQQRFRLKAERDDCKDEAATCFTIRPANGFFALLMKPLKLKYVDGLLAQFSGRSNIAQESGEYHQVRIEYVPLEIAMECADSEACVLTHARDSVSFQDGGGKSTVLARY
;
A
#
# COMPACT_ATOMS: atom_id res chain seq x y z
N MET A 1 -18.37 23.27 -38.62
CA MET A 1 -18.80 22.71 -37.33
C MET A 1 -17.71 21.76 -36.89
N MET A 2 -16.89 22.17 -35.93
CA MET A 2 -15.67 21.45 -35.53
C MET A 2 -16.05 20.53 -34.38
N PHE A 3 -16.11 19.23 -34.64
CA PHE A 3 -16.35 18.23 -33.60
C PHE A 3 -15.07 18.14 -32.77
N ALA A 4 -15.09 18.70 -31.56
CA ALA A 4 -14.10 18.39 -30.56
C ALA A 4 -14.36 16.96 -30.09
N PHE A 5 -13.51 16.03 -30.51
CA PHE A 5 -13.41 14.73 -29.85
C PHE A 5 -12.73 14.99 -28.52
N THR A 6 -13.52 15.09 -27.45
CA THR A 6 -13.00 14.85 -26.10
C THR A 6 -12.50 13.41 -26.10
N GLU A 7 -11.18 13.22 -25.97
CA GLU A 7 -10.61 11.92 -25.66
C GLU A 7 -11.34 11.37 -24.44
N PRO A 8 -11.69 10.06 -24.42
CA PRO A 8 -12.29 9.48 -23.23
C PRO A 8 -11.33 9.68 -22.07
N ALA A 9 -11.83 10.30 -20.99
CA ALA A 9 -11.12 10.36 -19.72
C ALA A 9 -10.65 8.94 -19.39
N HIS A 10 -9.36 8.77 -19.15
CA HIS A 10 -8.77 7.48 -18.82
C HIS A 10 -9.59 6.88 -17.67
N ALA A 11 -10.18 5.69 -17.85
CA ALA A 11 -10.99 5.07 -16.81
C ALA A 11 -10.11 4.91 -15.57
N GLU A 12 -10.50 5.57 -14.48
CA GLU A 12 -9.73 5.56 -13.26
C GLU A 12 -9.60 4.13 -12.77
N LYS A 13 -8.36 3.70 -12.54
CA LYS A 13 -8.11 2.37 -12.01
C LYS A 13 -8.54 2.32 -10.54
N VAL A 14 -9.32 1.30 -10.20
CA VAL A 14 -9.69 1.02 -8.81
C VAL A 14 -9.32 -0.40 -8.42
N ILE A 15 -8.72 -0.55 -7.25
CA ILE A 15 -8.31 -1.81 -6.67
C ILE A 15 -8.92 -1.91 -5.28
N HIS A 16 -9.60 -3.02 -5.02
CA HIS A 16 -10.14 -3.37 -3.71
C HIS A 16 -9.18 -4.31 -3.00
N GLY A 17 -8.84 -3.98 -1.76
CA GLY A 17 -8.04 -4.79 -0.84
C GLY A 17 -8.89 -5.24 0.35
N THR A 18 -8.92 -6.53 0.64
CA THR A 18 -9.54 -7.05 1.88
C THR A 18 -8.44 -7.47 2.84
N ALA A 19 -8.32 -6.78 3.98
CA ALA A 19 -7.32 -7.09 4.99
C ALA A 19 -7.87 -8.06 6.03
N PHE A 20 -7.30 -9.26 6.10
CA PHE A 20 -7.60 -10.28 7.10
C PHE A 20 -6.56 -10.24 8.20
N ASP A 21 -6.99 -10.20 9.46
CA ASP A 21 -6.10 -10.38 10.60
C ASP A 21 -5.45 -11.77 10.57
N LEU A 22 -4.12 -11.86 10.71
CA LEU A 22 -3.39 -13.12 10.54
C LEU A 22 -3.69 -14.16 11.62
N GLU A 23 -4.12 -13.74 12.81
CA GLU A 23 -4.36 -14.67 13.92
C GLU A 23 -5.77 -15.21 13.89
N SER A 24 -6.76 -14.32 13.72
CA SER A 24 -8.17 -14.66 13.77
C SER A 24 -8.78 -14.99 12.40
N ASN A 25 -8.09 -14.63 11.30
CA ASN A 25 -8.57 -14.71 9.93
C ASN A 25 -9.88 -13.93 9.66
N LYS A 26 -10.24 -13.00 10.55
CA LYS A 26 -11.39 -12.10 10.36
C LYS A 26 -10.99 -10.89 9.53
N VAL A 27 -11.94 -10.31 8.80
CA VAL A 27 -11.73 -9.04 8.11
C VAL A 27 -11.46 -7.96 9.15
N ALA A 28 -10.26 -7.37 9.10
CA ALA A 28 -9.83 -6.28 9.95
C ALA A 28 -10.26 -4.93 9.39
N TYR A 29 -10.14 -4.74 8.07
CA TYR A 29 -10.56 -3.55 7.34
C TYR A 29 -10.51 -3.79 5.82
N ILE A 30 -11.01 -2.85 5.04
CA ILE A 30 -10.89 -2.82 3.58
C ILE A 30 -10.07 -1.62 3.11
N GLU A 31 -9.34 -1.79 2.02
CA GLU A 31 -8.56 -0.76 1.31
C GLU A 31 -9.18 -0.53 -0.07
N ILE A 32 -9.39 0.71 -0.47
CA ILE A 32 -9.81 1.07 -1.82
C ILE A 32 -8.74 1.99 -2.39
N HIS A 33 -7.99 1.47 -3.34
CA HIS A 33 -6.96 2.21 -4.06
C HIS A 33 -7.53 2.80 -5.34
N ARG A 34 -7.20 4.06 -5.58
CA ARG A 34 -7.66 4.88 -6.69
C ARG A 34 -6.46 5.56 -7.33
N PHE A 35 -6.38 5.57 -8.65
CA PHE A 35 -5.25 6.17 -9.39
C PHE A 35 -5.77 7.28 -10.31
N PRO A 36 -6.00 8.50 -9.78
CA PRO A 36 -6.48 9.63 -10.59
C PRO A 36 -5.52 10.04 -11.72
N SER A 37 -4.24 9.71 -11.60
CA SER A 37 -3.22 9.88 -12.64
C SER A 37 -2.07 8.90 -12.42
N ASP A 38 -1.13 8.83 -13.36
CA ASP A 38 0.08 7.99 -13.26
C ASP A 38 0.97 8.33 -12.05
N THR A 39 0.82 9.51 -11.46
CA THR A 39 1.62 9.98 -10.33
C THR A 39 0.82 10.18 -9.05
N ARG A 40 -0.51 10.05 -9.10
CA ARG A 40 -1.38 10.27 -7.93
C ARG A 40 -2.09 8.99 -7.57
N HIS A 41 -2.03 8.66 -6.28
CA HIS A 41 -2.66 7.47 -5.73
C HIS A 41 -3.38 7.84 -4.43
N LYS A 42 -4.64 7.47 -4.34
CA LYS A 42 -5.48 7.68 -3.16
C LYS A 42 -5.87 6.33 -2.58
N VAL A 43 -5.87 6.22 -1.25
CA VAL A 43 -6.33 5.04 -0.54
C VAL A 43 -7.38 5.45 0.48
N ILE A 44 -8.52 4.78 0.45
CA ILE A 44 -9.56 4.87 1.47
C ILE A 44 -9.50 3.60 2.30
N TYR A 45 -9.50 3.76 3.63
CA TYR A 45 -9.57 2.65 4.57
C TYR A 45 -10.92 2.70 5.28
N ALA A 46 -11.65 1.59 5.23
CA ALA A 46 -12.96 1.50 5.84
C ALA A 46 -13.11 0.23 6.71
N GLU A 47 -13.97 0.35 7.71
CA GLU A 47 -14.42 -0.78 8.51
C GLU A 47 -15.15 -1.79 7.62
N PRO A 48 -15.29 -3.07 8.04
CA PRO A 48 -16.15 -4.02 7.35
C PRO A 48 -17.61 -3.54 7.23
N SER A 49 -18.06 -2.66 8.15
CA SER A 49 -19.37 -1.99 8.08
C SER A 49 -19.48 -0.97 6.94
N GLY A 50 -18.35 -0.53 6.36
CA GLY A 50 -18.26 0.52 5.35
C GLY A 50 -17.88 1.89 5.89
N ASP A 51 -17.76 2.06 7.21
CA ASP A 51 -17.41 3.34 7.81
C ASP A 51 -15.95 3.68 7.52
N VAL A 52 -15.71 4.80 6.85
CA VAL A 52 -14.35 5.26 6.53
C VAL A 52 -13.67 5.74 7.81
N PHE A 53 -12.50 5.18 8.12
CA PHE A 53 -11.73 5.55 9.30
C PHE A 53 -10.35 6.12 8.97
N ALA A 54 -9.83 5.93 7.76
CA ALA A 54 -8.58 6.56 7.34
C ALA A 54 -8.54 6.88 5.84
N ARG A 55 -7.69 7.85 5.48
CA ARG A 55 -7.42 8.24 4.10
C ARG A 55 -5.93 8.43 3.90
N LYS A 56 -5.49 8.19 2.67
CA LYS A 56 -4.10 8.40 2.26
C LYS A 56 -4.03 8.96 0.86
N GLU A 57 -3.13 9.89 0.64
CA GLU A 57 -2.80 10.42 -0.67
C GLU A 57 -1.30 10.31 -0.89
N LEU A 58 -0.90 9.79 -2.03
CA LEU A 58 0.49 9.62 -2.43
C LEU A 58 0.76 10.38 -3.74
N ASP A 59 1.99 10.87 -3.84
CA ASP A 59 2.52 11.57 -5.00
C ASP A 59 3.87 10.96 -5.41
N TYR A 60 3.89 10.34 -6.58
CA TYR A 60 5.08 9.69 -7.15
C TYR A 60 5.93 10.61 -8.04
N SER A 61 5.62 11.91 -8.13
CA SER A 61 6.39 12.87 -8.96
C SER A 61 7.87 12.95 -8.59
N SER A 62 8.20 12.66 -7.33
CA SER A 62 9.59 12.65 -6.82
C SER A 62 10.32 11.32 -7.05
N GLY A 63 9.60 10.25 -7.42
CA GLY A 63 10.14 8.91 -7.64
C GLY A 63 9.11 7.81 -7.37
N LYS A 64 9.15 6.72 -8.16
CA LYS A 64 8.20 5.60 -8.04
C LYS A 64 8.37 4.80 -6.75
N SER A 65 9.60 4.62 -6.28
CA SER A 65 9.91 3.95 -5.00
C SER A 65 9.89 4.90 -3.80
N THR A 66 9.90 6.21 -4.04
CA THR A 66 9.97 7.26 -3.00
C THR A 66 8.81 8.27 -3.08
N PRO A 67 7.54 7.84 -3.06
CA PRO A 67 6.44 8.79 -3.06
C PRO A 67 6.47 9.70 -1.83
N GLY A 68 6.09 10.96 -2.02
CA GLY A 68 5.56 11.76 -0.92
C GLY A 68 4.15 11.28 -0.57
N PHE A 69 3.72 11.42 0.69
CA PHE A 69 2.36 11.06 1.06
C PHE A 69 1.85 11.79 2.30
N THR A 70 0.53 11.85 2.42
CA THR A 70 -0.20 12.21 3.63
C THR A 70 -1.15 11.07 3.98
N GLN A 71 -1.14 10.62 5.23
CA GLN A 71 -2.06 9.61 5.76
C GLN A 71 -2.71 10.13 7.03
N THR A 72 -4.04 10.05 7.10
CA THR A 72 -4.84 10.45 8.26
C THR A 72 -5.64 9.25 8.76
N ASN A 73 -5.54 8.94 10.05
CA ASN A 73 -6.29 7.90 10.73
C ASN A 73 -7.18 8.52 11.81
N MET A 74 -8.49 8.56 11.54
CA MET A 74 -9.48 9.21 12.39
C MET A 74 -9.75 8.44 13.69
N ARG A 75 -9.39 7.15 13.78
CA ARG A 75 -9.51 6.38 15.03
C ARG A 75 -8.62 6.93 16.15
N LEU A 76 -7.51 7.58 15.77
CA LEU A 76 -6.47 8.05 16.69
C LEU A 76 -6.17 9.55 16.55
N ASP A 77 -6.87 10.22 15.64
CA ASP A 77 -6.47 11.54 15.11
C ASP A 77 -4.96 11.59 14.78
N GLU A 78 -4.50 10.54 14.08
CA GLU A 78 -3.11 10.36 13.67
C GLU A 78 -2.90 10.90 12.25
N VAL A 79 -1.83 11.68 12.07
CA VAL A 79 -1.41 12.24 10.78
C VAL A 79 0.07 11.91 10.54
N ILE A 80 0.34 11.31 9.39
CA ILE A 80 1.70 11.05 8.89
C ILE A 80 1.88 11.81 7.58
N GLU A 81 2.94 12.59 7.48
CA GLU A 81 3.28 13.33 6.26
C GLU A 81 4.74 13.09 5.89
N VAL A 82 4.97 12.80 4.61
CA VAL A 82 6.30 12.65 4.01
C VAL A 82 6.33 13.47 2.73
N SER A 83 7.29 14.39 2.63
CA SER A 83 7.46 15.24 1.45
C SER A 83 8.92 15.42 1.08
N HIS A 84 9.17 15.68 -0.21
CA HIS A 84 10.50 16.01 -0.72
C HIS A 84 10.69 17.53 -0.70
N LEU A 85 11.82 17.96 -0.17
CA LEU A 85 12.25 19.36 -0.12
C LEU A 85 13.02 19.72 -1.40
N SER A 86 13.18 21.01 -1.66
CA SER A 86 13.84 21.50 -2.87
C SER A 86 15.34 21.14 -2.97
N ASP A 87 15.98 20.87 -1.85
CA ASP A 87 17.37 20.39 -1.76
C ASP A 87 17.48 18.86 -1.89
N GLY A 88 16.37 18.17 -2.16
CA GLY A 88 16.26 16.72 -2.25
C GLY A 88 16.18 16.01 -0.89
N ALA A 89 16.23 16.72 0.23
CA ALA A 89 15.99 16.10 1.53
C ALA A 89 14.51 15.73 1.72
N ILE A 90 14.23 14.86 2.69
CA ILE A 90 12.89 14.36 2.96
C ILE A 90 12.43 14.91 4.31
N SER A 91 11.30 15.61 4.31
CA SER A 91 10.61 15.99 5.55
C SER A 91 9.69 14.86 5.99
N VAL A 92 9.75 14.51 7.27
CA VAL A 92 8.93 13.47 7.88
C VAL A 92 8.27 14.03 9.11
N ARG A 93 6.94 14.12 9.08
CA ARG A 93 6.11 14.60 10.19
C ARG A 93 5.18 13.51 10.67
N TYR A 94 5.06 13.42 11.99
CA TYR A 94 4.19 12.48 12.69
C TYR A 94 3.46 13.18 13.82
N ALA A 95 2.14 13.17 13.79
CA ALA A 95 1.28 13.72 14.82
C ALA A 95 0.20 12.69 15.21
N ILE A 96 -0.19 12.70 16.48
CA ILE A 96 -1.26 11.86 17.03
C ILE A 96 -1.83 12.58 18.26
N GLU A 97 -3.13 12.43 18.51
CA GLU A 97 -3.80 13.10 19.63
C GLU A 97 -3.10 12.83 20.97
N GLY A 98 -3.09 13.85 21.84
CA GLY A 98 -2.50 13.77 23.16
C GLY A 98 -0.96 13.76 23.20
N LYS A 99 -0.28 13.87 22.05
CA LYS A 99 1.19 13.93 21.96
C LYS A 99 1.67 15.11 21.12
N SER A 100 2.84 15.63 21.43
CA SER A 100 3.49 16.64 20.60
C SER A 100 3.86 16.06 19.24
N ALA A 101 3.55 16.79 18.17
CA ALA A 101 3.96 16.44 16.82
C ALA A 101 5.50 16.35 16.75
N LYS A 102 5.99 15.35 16.02
CA LYS A 102 7.41 15.15 15.73
C LYS A 102 7.65 15.50 14.28
N GLU A 103 8.75 16.20 14.02
CA GLU A 103 9.17 16.56 12.67
C GLU A 103 10.69 16.41 12.54
N LYS A 104 11.14 15.86 11.41
CA LYS A 104 12.54 15.60 11.16
C LYS A 104 12.81 15.60 9.67
N THR A 105 13.88 16.29 9.29
CA THR A 105 14.43 16.23 7.94
C THR A 105 15.50 15.14 7.86
N LEU A 106 15.43 14.31 6.83
CA LEU A 106 16.39 13.25 6.54
C LEU A 106 17.03 13.51 5.17
N LYS A 107 18.35 13.44 5.06
CA LYS A 107 19.04 13.48 3.76
C LYS A 107 18.61 12.31 2.90
N ASN A 108 18.36 12.47 1.60
CA ASN A 108 18.01 11.32 0.75
C ASN A 108 19.07 10.20 0.78
N ALA A 109 18.68 8.99 0.38
CA ALA A 109 19.57 7.84 0.21
C ALA A 109 19.31 7.20 -1.15
N ASP A 110 20.34 6.61 -1.76
CA ASP A 110 20.28 6.11 -3.14
C ASP A 110 19.24 4.99 -3.30
N GLU A 111 19.21 4.03 -2.37
CA GLU A 111 18.28 2.90 -2.37
C GLU A 111 17.18 3.10 -1.33
N LEU A 112 16.38 4.16 -1.47
CA LEU A 112 15.30 4.46 -0.53
C LEU A 112 13.95 3.96 -1.05
N VAL A 113 13.17 3.37 -0.14
CA VAL A 113 11.78 2.99 -0.36
C VAL A 113 10.91 3.68 0.69
N ILE A 114 9.83 4.32 0.23
CA ILE A 114 8.85 4.99 1.07
C ILE A 114 7.49 4.35 0.84
N ASP A 115 6.94 3.75 1.90
CA ASP A 115 5.55 3.28 1.92
C ASP A 115 5.20 2.40 0.70
N ALA A 116 4.11 2.67 -0.03
CA ALA A 116 3.67 1.91 -1.20
C ALA A 116 4.70 1.87 -2.36
N GLY A 117 5.77 2.66 -2.28
CA GLY A 117 6.92 2.58 -3.18
C GLY A 117 7.62 1.22 -3.18
N PHE A 118 7.43 0.37 -2.16
CA PHE A 118 8.02 -0.98 -2.16
C PHE A 118 7.54 -1.82 -3.34
N ASN A 119 6.28 -1.65 -3.76
CA ASN A 119 5.73 -2.41 -4.87
C ASN A 119 6.43 -2.02 -6.17
N ASN A 120 6.62 -0.72 -6.39
CA ASN A 120 7.36 -0.22 -7.55
C ASN A 120 8.83 -0.67 -7.54
N TYR A 121 9.47 -0.69 -6.37
CA TYR A 121 10.84 -1.19 -6.22
C TYR A 121 10.97 -2.67 -6.62
N VAL A 122 10.02 -3.52 -6.18
CA VAL A 122 10.00 -4.94 -6.58
C VAL A 122 9.81 -5.11 -8.08
N LEU A 123 8.89 -4.34 -8.68
CA LEU A 123 8.64 -4.40 -10.12
C LEU A 123 9.81 -3.86 -10.95
N GLU A 124 10.50 -2.82 -10.47
CA GLU A 124 11.69 -2.26 -11.12
C GLU A 124 12.87 -3.25 -11.12
N HIS A 125 12.98 -4.06 -10.07
CA HIS A 125 14.06 -5.04 -9.93
C HIS A 125 13.63 -6.49 -10.15
N TRP A 126 12.50 -6.67 -10.84
CA TRP A 126 11.84 -7.95 -11.01
C TRP A 126 12.78 -9.05 -11.51
N ASP A 127 13.48 -8.81 -12.62
CA ASP A 127 14.35 -9.80 -13.26
C ASP A 127 15.51 -10.22 -12.34
N LYS A 128 16.15 -9.25 -11.67
CA LYS A 128 17.22 -9.53 -10.70
C LYS A 128 16.73 -10.39 -9.54
N LEU A 129 15.55 -10.09 -9.01
CA LEU A 129 14.95 -10.88 -7.94
C LEU A 129 14.59 -12.28 -8.43
N LEU A 130 14.05 -12.42 -9.65
CA LEU A 130 13.76 -13.72 -10.26
C LEU A 130 15.00 -14.61 -10.44
N GLU A 131 16.13 -13.99 -10.78
CA GLU A 131 17.45 -14.65 -10.86
C GLU A 131 18.03 -15.04 -9.49
N GLY A 132 17.35 -14.70 -8.40
CA GLY A 132 17.75 -15.05 -7.03
C GLY A 132 18.61 -14.00 -6.34
N SER A 133 18.71 -12.78 -6.89
CA SER A 133 19.42 -11.68 -6.21
C SER A 133 18.74 -11.31 -4.89
N SER A 134 19.55 -10.99 -3.89
CA SER A 134 19.13 -10.36 -2.64
C SER A 134 19.41 -8.87 -2.74
N LEU A 135 18.36 -8.05 -2.82
CA LEU A 135 18.48 -6.60 -3.00
C LEU A 135 18.20 -5.88 -1.70
N GLU A 136 19.17 -5.10 -1.22
CA GLU A 136 19.02 -4.32 0.00
C GLU A 136 18.64 -2.88 -0.28
N PHE A 137 17.73 -2.35 0.53
CA PHE A 137 17.27 -0.96 0.45
C PHE A 137 16.95 -0.42 1.83
N ASP A 138 16.97 0.90 1.96
CA ASP A 138 16.51 1.62 3.13
C ASP A 138 15.00 1.79 3.04
N TYR A 139 14.27 1.35 4.06
CA TYR A 139 12.83 1.59 4.17
C TYR A 139 12.56 2.69 5.20
N LEU A 140 11.83 3.74 4.80
CA LEU A 140 11.45 4.80 5.71
C LEU A 140 10.32 4.34 6.65
N LEU A 141 10.52 4.49 7.96
CA LEU A 141 9.47 4.30 8.97
C LEU A 141 9.10 5.65 9.61
N PRO A 142 8.02 6.31 9.15
CA PRO A 142 7.69 7.68 9.55
C PRO A 142 7.44 7.86 11.05
N THR A 143 6.76 6.90 11.68
CA THR A 143 6.45 6.92 13.13
C THR A 143 7.70 6.95 14.01
N ARG A 144 8.86 6.50 13.48
CA ARG A 144 10.17 6.57 14.15
C ARG A 144 11.10 7.63 13.55
N GLN A 145 10.73 8.27 12.45
CA GLN A 145 11.57 9.23 11.70
C GLN A 145 12.98 8.68 11.43
N GLN A 146 13.02 7.40 11.06
CA GLN A 146 14.23 6.61 10.86
C GLN A 146 14.07 5.69 9.65
N ARG A 147 15.21 5.24 9.13
CA ARG A 147 15.30 4.24 8.07
C ARG A 147 15.74 2.91 8.64
N PHE A 148 15.27 1.84 8.04
CA PHE A 148 15.68 0.48 8.36
C PHE A 148 16.20 -0.18 7.10
N ARG A 149 17.37 -0.81 7.19
CA ARG A 149 17.91 -1.60 6.08
C ARG A 149 17.13 -2.90 5.96
N LEU A 150 16.37 -3.02 4.90
CA LEU A 150 15.62 -4.22 4.54
C LEU A 150 16.26 -4.86 3.31
N LYS A 151 15.84 -6.08 3.02
CA LYS A 151 16.18 -6.76 1.78
C LYS A 151 15.01 -7.52 1.21
N ALA A 152 14.90 -7.47 -0.12
CA ALA A 152 13.96 -8.23 -0.93
C ALA A 152 14.67 -9.42 -1.57
N GLU A 153 14.04 -10.58 -1.51
CA GLU A 153 14.52 -11.83 -2.09
C GLU A 153 13.33 -12.59 -2.70
N ARG A 154 13.59 -13.40 -3.73
CA ARG A 154 12.60 -14.37 -4.22
C ARG A 154 12.25 -15.37 -3.13
N ASP A 155 10.99 -15.76 -3.11
CA ASP A 155 10.44 -16.75 -2.19
C ASP A 155 9.63 -17.80 -2.97
N ASP A 156 9.41 -18.94 -2.34
CA ASP A 156 8.63 -20.02 -2.95
C ASP A 156 7.13 -19.78 -2.79
N CYS A 157 6.38 -19.86 -3.89
CA CYS A 157 4.93 -19.93 -3.86
C CYS A 157 4.47 -21.39 -3.88
N LYS A 158 3.32 -21.68 -3.24
CA LYS A 158 2.59 -22.94 -3.46
C LYS A 158 1.85 -22.98 -4.81
N ASP A 159 1.71 -21.83 -5.45
CA ASP A 159 0.93 -21.60 -6.66
C ASP A 159 1.90 -21.33 -7.81
N GLU A 160 1.94 -22.23 -8.80
CA GLU A 160 2.88 -22.16 -9.93
C GLU A 160 2.62 -20.95 -10.85
N ALA A 161 1.40 -20.41 -10.86
CA ALA A 161 1.05 -19.21 -11.62
C ALA A 161 1.49 -17.91 -10.92
N ALA A 162 2.02 -18.02 -9.69
CA ALA A 162 2.39 -16.88 -8.88
C ALA A 162 3.91 -16.73 -8.72
N THR A 163 4.34 -15.49 -8.52
CA THR A 163 5.71 -15.16 -8.13
C THR A 163 5.70 -14.55 -6.73
N CYS A 164 6.51 -15.09 -5.82
CA CYS A 164 6.55 -14.67 -4.43
C CYS A 164 7.87 -14.00 -4.12
N PHE A 165 7.80 -12.97 -3.28
CA PHE A 165 8.97 -12.31 -2.71
C PHE A 165 8.79 -12.18 -1.21
N THR A 166 9.91 -12.16 -0.50
CA THR A 166 9.96 -11.84 0.92
C THR A 166 10.77 -10.57 1.13
N ILE A 167 10.27 -9.66 1.95
CA ILE A 167 11.02 -8.51 2.47
C ILE A 167 11.29 -8.74 3.96
N ARG A 168 12.54 -8.62 4.37
CA ARG A 168 12.97 -8.84 5.75
C ARG A 168 14.10 -7.90 6.16
N PRO A 169 14.40 -7.73 7.46
CA PRO A 169 15.58 -6.99 7.88
C PRO A 169 16.86 -7.56 7.24
N ALA A 170 17.71 -6.68 6.69
CA ALA A 170 18.97 -7.10 6.07
C ALA A 170 19.93 -7.66 7.14
N ASN A 171 19.94 -7.04 8.31
CA ASN A 171 20.75 -7.45 9.45
C ASN A 171 20.00 -8.47 10.31
N GLY A 172 20.49 -9.72 10.31
CA GLY A 172 19.87 -10.86 11.01
C GLY A 172 19.67 -10.68 12.52
N PHE A 173 20.44 -9.80 13.17
CA PHE A 173 20.24 -9.47 14.59
C PHE A 173 18.86 -8.82 14.86
N PHE A 174 18.29 -8.11 13.87
CA PHE A 174 16.97 -7.50 13.96
C PHE A 174 15.84 -8.41 13.46
N ALA A 175 16.16 -9.62 12.98
CA ALA A 175 15.17 -10.56 12.45
C ALA A 175 14.18 -11.07 13.53
N LEU A 176 14.58 -11.05 14.80
CA LEU A 176 13.69 -11.41 15.91
C LEU A 176 12.64 -10.32 16.20
N LEU A 177 12.87 -9.08 15.75
CA LEU A 177 12.03 -7.91 16.07
C LEU A 177 10.97 -7.61 15.00
N MET A 178 11.16 -8.09 13.76
CA MET A 178 10.26 -7.81 12.65
C MET A 178 9.94 -9.09 11.89
N LYS A 179 8.66 -9.48 11.92
CA LYS A 179 8.15 -10.54 11.04
C LYS A 179 8.38 -10.13 9.57
N PRO A 180 8.82 -11.05 8.70
CA PRO A 180 9.01 -10.75 7.29
C PRO A 180 7.69 -10.38 6.62
N LEU A 181 7.76 -9.51 5.62
CA LEU A 181 6.65 -9.26 4.71
C LEU A 181 6.71 -10.27 3.56
N LYS A 182 5.57 -10.84 3.20
CA LYS A 182 5.41 -11.75 2.07
C LYS A 182 4.57 -11.05 1.00
N LEU A 183 5.05 -11.11 -0.23
CA LEU A 183 4.37 -10.53 -1.39
C LEU A 183 4.09 -11.65 -2.38
N LYS A 184 2.85 -11.77 -2.86
CA LYS A 184 2.47 -12.69 -3.93
C LYS A 184 2.00 -11.86 -5.12
N TYR A 185 2.59 -12.15 -6.27
CA TYR A 185 2.22 -11.55 -7.54
C TYR A 185 1.61 -12.58 -8.48
N VAL A 186 0.60 -12.19 -9.25
CA VAL A 186 0.02 -12.97 -10.35
C VAL A 186 -0.04 -12.04 -11.57
N ASP A 187 0.47 -12.47 -12.73
CA ASP A 187 0.57 -11.64 -13.94
C ASP A 187 1.27 -10.27 -13.72
N GLY A 188 2.27 -10.25 -12.84
CA GLY A 188 3.01 -9.05 -12.44
C GLY A 188 2.26 -8.12 -11.50
N LEU A 189 1.13 -8.57 -10.93
CA LEU A 189 0.20 -7.76 -10.13
C LEU A 189 0.26 -8.19 -8.69
N LEU A 190 0.36 -7.24 -7.76
CA LEU A 190 0.36 -7.58 -6.34
C LEU A 190 -1.02 -8.13 -5.97
N ALA A 191 -1.08 -9.44 -5.83
CA ALA A 191 -2.28 -10.21 -5.56
C ALA A 191 -2.52 -10.36 -4.05
N GLN A 192 -1.44 -10.47 -3.29
CA GLN A 192 -1.50 -10.60 -1.84
C GLN A 192 -0.30 -9.95 -1.17
N PHE A 193 -0.57 -9.22 -0.10
CA PHE A 193 0.42 -8.76 0.87
C PHE A 193 0.20 -9.51 2.17
N SER A 194 1.25 -9.94 2.87
CA SER A 194 1.13 -10.42 4.24
C SER A 194 2.25 -9.89 5.11
N GLY A 195 1.90 -9.30 6.25
CA GLY A 195 2.85 -8.73 7.20
C GLY A 195 2.23 -7.62 8.02
N ARG A 196 3.10 -6.74 8.55
CA ARG A 196 2.66 -5.60 9.37
C ARG A 196 1.91 -4.59 8.49
N SER A 197 0.69 -4.26 8.86
CA SER A 197 -0.12 -3.22 8.22
C SER A 197 0.56 -1.85 8.28
N ASN A 198 0.22 -0.96 7.34
CA ASN A 198 0.64 0.45 7.34
C ASN A 198 -0.34 1.39 8.07
N ILE A 199 -1.43 0.86 8.64
CA ILE A 199 -2.42 1.61 9.40
C ILE A 199 -2.56 1.04 10.82
N ALA A 200 -2.67 1.93 11.81
CA ALA A 200 -2.83 1.56 13.21
C ALA A 200 -4.28 1.26 13.57
N GLN A 201 -4.46 0.37 14.53
CA GLN A 201 -5.72 0.10 15.23
C GLN A 201 -6.11 1.24 16.16
N GLU A 202 -7.35 1.20 16.65
CA GLU A 202 -7.80 2.05 17.76
C GLU A 202 -6.95 1.85 19.04
N SER A 203 -6.35 0.67 19.23
CA SER A 203 -5.39 0.42 20.31
C SER A 203 -4.04 1.15 20.13
N GLY A 204 -3.77 1.71 18.94
CA GLY A 204 -2.49 2.25 18.53
C GLY A 204 -1.48 1.20 18.03
N GLU A 205 -1.82 -0.08 18.10
CA GLU A 205 -0.99 -1.15 17.55
C GLU A 205 -1.20 -1.32 16.05
N TYR A 206 -0.20 -1.87 15.36
CA TYR A 206 -0.30 -2.16 13.92
C TYR A 206 -0.56 -3.65 13.73
N HIS A 207 -1.66 -4.00 13.06
CA HIS A 207 -2.03 -5.39 12.80
C HIS A 207 -0.95 -6.15 12.03
N GLN A 208 -0.92 -7.47 12.23
CA GLN A 208 -0.39 -8.39 11.23
C GLN A 208 -1.55 -8.84 10.35
N VAL A 209 -1.52 -8.47 9.07
CA VAL A 209 -2.61 -8.75 8.12
C VAL A 209 -2.12 -9.57 6.94
N ARG A 210 -3.06 -10.28 6.31
CA ARG A 210 -2.99 -10.73 4.93
C ARG A 210 -4.01 -9.92 4.14
N ILE A 211 -3.56 -9.13 3.18
CA ILE A 211 -4.41 -8.31 2.32
C ILE A 211 -4.50 -8.99 0.96
N GLU A 212 -5.71 -9.18 0.46
CA GLU A 212 -5.98 -9.74 -0.87
C GLU A 212 -6.51 -8.65 -1.78
N TYR A 213 -5.88 -8.49 -2.94
CA TYR A 213 -6.17 -7.39 -3.87
C TYR A 213 -6.86 -7.88 -5.14
N VAL A 214 -7.96 -7.22 -5.50
CA VAL A 214 -8.72 -7.49 -6.73
C VAL A 214 -8.97 -6.18 -7.48
N PRO A 215 -8.99 -6.17 -8.82
CA PRO A 215 -9.42 -5.00 -9.55
C PRO A 215 -10.93 -4.84 -9.36
N LEU A 216 -11.38 -3.61 -9.14
CA LEU A 216 -12.79 -3.30 -9.03
C LEU A 216 -13.25 -2.66 -10.34
N GLU A 217 -14.08 -3.36 -11.10
CA GLU A 217 -14.76 -2.78 -12.25
C GLU A 217 -15.89 -1.88 -11.75
N ILE A 218 -15.66 -0.57 -11.76
CA ILE A 218 -16.68 0.42 -11.44
C ILE A 218 -17.18 1.10 -12.72
N ALA A 219 -18.49 1.36 -12.77
CA ALA A 219 -19.06 2.18 -13.83
C ALA A 219 -18.41 3.57 -13.82
N MET A 220 -18.17 4.17 -15.00
CA MET A 220 -17.52 5.49 -15.12
C MET A 220 -18.21 6.58 -14.30
N GLU A 221 -19.53 6.48 -14.13
CA GLU A 221 -20.35 7.40 -13.32
C GLU A 221 -20.01 7.36 -11.82
N CYS A 222 -19.39 6.27 -11.36
CA CYS A 222 -18.96 6.08 -9.98
C CYS A 222 -17.50 6.42 -9.73
N ALA A 223 -16.71 6.70 -10.76
CA ALA A 223 -15.30 7.02 -10.62
C ALA A 223 -15.11 8.20 -9.65
N ASP A 224 -15.90 9.26 -9.77
CA ASP A 224 -15.74 10.46 -8.94
C ASP A 224 -16.43 10.36 -7.56
N SER A 225 -17.21 9.31 -7.29
CA SER A 225 -18.01 9.18 -6.06
C SER A 225 -17.42 8.16 -5.09
N GLU A 226 -16.75 8.65 -4.03
CA GLU A 226 -16.23 7.80 -2.94
C GLU A 226 -17.33 6.88 -2.36
N ALA A 227 -18.54 7.42 -2.16
CA ALA A 227 -19.67 6.65 -1.65
C ALA A 227 -20.11 5.53 -2.60
N CYS A 228 -20.11 5.77 -3.93
CA CYS A 228 -20.42 4.72 -4.89
C CYS A 228 -19.35 3.62 -4.88
N VAL A 229 -18.07 4.00 -4.91
CA VAL A 229 -16.97 3.04 -4.89
C VAL A 229 -16.99 2.18 -3.63
N LEU A 230 -17.23 2.79 -2.46
CA LEU A 230 -17.37 2.07 -1.18
C LEU A 230 -18.54 1.07 -1.20
N THR A 231 -19.66 1.42 -1.84
CA THR A 231 -20.82 0.53 -1.94
C THR A 231 -20.48 -0.71 -2.78
N HIS A 232 -19.87 -0.54 -3.96
CA HIS A 232 -19.42 -1.66 -4.80
C HIS A 232 -18.37 -2.54 -4.10
N ALA A 233 -17.42 -1.92 -3.39
CA ALA A 233 -16.41 -2.62 -2.62
C ALA A 233 -17.04 -3.52 -1.53
N ARG A 234 -18.04 -3.01 -0.79
CA ARG A 234 -18.75 -3.79 0.24
C ARG A 234 -19.50 -5.00 -0.32
N ASP A 235 -20.16 -4.82 -1.45
CA ASP A 235 -20.89 -5.91 -2.10
C ASP A 235 -19.91 -7.03 -2.49
N SER A 236 -18.73 -6.67 -3.01
CA SER A 236 -17.70 -7.64 -3.39
C SER A 236 -17.18 -8.49 -2.21
N VAL A 237 -17.05 -7.91 -1.02
CA VAL A 237 -16.67 -8.65 0.21
C VAL A 237 -17.79 -9.61 0.63
N SER A 238 -19.04 -9.16 0.55
CA SER A 238 -20.21 -9.97 0.90
C SER A 238 -20.36 -11.21 0.00
N PHE A 239 -19.93 -11.12 -1.27
CA PHE A 239 -19.88 -12.26 -2.18
C PHE A 239 -18.75 -13.26 -1.86
N GLN A 240 -17.62 -12.81 -1.31
CA GLN A 240 -16.49 -13.70 -0.96
C GLN A 240 -16.78 -14.59 0.27
N ASP A 241 -17.58 -14.12 1.23
CA ASP A 241 -18.05 -14.94 2.37
C ASP A 241 -19.00 -16.10 1.93
N GLY A 242 -19.46 -16.10 0.67
CA GLY A 242 -20.36 -17.09 0.07
C GLY A 242 -19.70 -18.29 -0.64
N GLY A 243 -18.37 -18.45 -0.61
CA GLY A 243 -17.69 -19.65 -1.12
C GLY A 243 -17.39 -19.69 -2.63
N GLY A 244 -17.28 -18.54 -3.30
CA GLY A 244 -16.86 -18.45 -4.71
C GLY A 244 -15.40 -18.06 -4.88
N LYS A 245 -14.65 -18.78 -5.74
CA LYS A 245 -13.24 -18.48 -6.08
C LYS A 245 -13.08 -17.04 -6.56
N SER A 246 -12.18 -16.29 -5.91
CA SER A 246 -11.89 -14.90 -6.26
C SER A 246 -10.97 -14.80 -7.48
N THR A 247 -11.35 -13.96 -8.44
CA THR A 247 -10.49 -13.50 -9.52
C THR A 247 -9.64 -12.34 -8.96
N VAL A 248 -8.31 -12.48 -8.97
CA VAL A 248 -7.33 -11.65 -8.25
C VAL A 248 -6.45 -10.96 -9.26
N LEU A 249 -6.30 -9.62 -9.26
CA LEU A 249 -5.34 -8.88 -10.13
C LEU A 249 -5.31 -7.33 -9.91
N ALA A 250 -4.29 -6.79 -9.23
CA ALA A 250 -4.07 -5.33 -9.06
C ALA A 250 -2.72 -4.83 -9.64
N ARG A 251 -2.71 -3.97 -10.69
CA ARG A 251 -1.50 -3.18 -11.10
C ARG A 251 -1.48 -1.88 -10.32
N TYR A 252 -0.35 -1.54 -9.71
CA TYR A 252 -0.03 -0.19 -9.27
C TYR A 252 0.91 0.44 -10.29
#